data_AF-A0A9Q8LJ71-F1
#
_entry.id   AF-A0A9Q8LJ71-F1
#
_cell.length_a   1.000
_cell.length_b   1.000
_cell.length_c   1.000
_cell.angle_alpha   90.00
_cell.angle_beta   90.00
_cell.angle_gamma   90.00
#
_symmetry.space_group_name_H-M   'P 1'
#
loop_
_entity.id
_entity.type
_entity.pdbx_description
1 polymer ?
#
loop_
_entity_poly.entity_id
_entity_poly.type
_entity_poly.pdbx_seq_one_letter_code
_entity_poly.pdbx_strand_id
1 'polypeptide(L)'
;MWGVEGEAMVRFDKGHISCMASSFTQDVARIRDLSAESPGFVSAFGELGLDYDRLTHASKEMQIRTFKAQLNIFVTEKLDLPLFLHFRAACEDFIDIIRPYLPNLPNLPRGGLVHSFVGSKEEMQALVDMGF
;
A
#
# COMPACT_ATOMS: atom_id res chain seq x y z
N MET A 1 2.83 2.29 -17.37
CA MET A 1 1.80 3.30 -17.66
C MET A 1 0.50 2.52 -17.87
N TRP A 2 -0.35 2.46 -16.84
CA TRP A 2 -1.69 1.87 -16.96
C TRP A 2 -2.70 2.98 -16.74
N GLY A 3 -3.39 3.35 -17.81
CA GLY A 3 -4.63 4.10 -17.78
C GLY A 3 -5.76 3.09 -17.97
N VAL A 4 -6.61 2.97 -16.96
CA VAL A 4 -7.95 2.40 -17.07
C VAL A 4 -8.89 3.57 -16.81
N GLU A 5 -9.68 3.92 -17.83
CA GLU A 5 -10.73 4.92 -17.70
C GLU A 5 -11.83 4.33 -16.82
N GLY A 6 -12.05 4.92 -15.63
CA GLY A 6 -13.23 4.63 -14.80
C GLY A 6 -12.98 4.34 -13.32
N GLU A 7 -11.75 4.05 -12.88
CA GLU A 7 -11.46 3.70 -11.48
C GLU A 7 -10.29 4.54 -10.94
N ALA A 8 -10.53 5.35 -9.91
CA ALA A 8 -9.50 6.20 -9.33
C ALA A 8 -8.72 5.42 -8.26
N MET A 9 -7.58 4.87 -8.66
CA MET A 9 -6.53 4.49 -7.72
C MET A 9 -5.91 5.75 -7.10
N VAL A 10 -6.02 5.92 -5.79
CA VAL A 10 -5.42 7.07 -5.08
C VAL A 10 -3.91 6.86 -4.97
N ARG A 11 -3.18 7.18 -6.05
CA ARG A 11 -1.72 7.06 -6.11
C ARG A 11 -1.06 8.15 -5.29
N PHE A 12 -0.20 7.75 -4.34
CA PHE A 12 0.77 8.65 -3.73
C PHE A 12 1.96 8.81 -4.69
N ASP A 13 2.07 9.97 -5.34
CA ASP A 13 3.01 10.20 -6.44
C ASP A 13 4.49 10.12 -6.01
N LYS A 14 5.33 9.60 -6.91
CA LYS A 14 6.74 9.20 -6.70
C LYS A 14 7.74 10.38 -6.61
N GLY A 15 7.27 11.59 -6.33
CA GLY A 15 8.11 12.80 -6.39
C GLY A 15 8.16 13.66 -5.13
N HIS A 16 7.18 13.54 -4.23
CA HIS A 16 7.12 14.37 -3.02
C HIS A 16 6.41 13.58 -1.91
N ILE A 17 7.11 12.63 -1.30
CA ILE A 17 6.72 12.13 0.02
C ILE A 17 7.01 13.28 1.00
N SER A 18 6.06 14.20 1.14
CA SER A 18 5.97 15.02 2.33
C SER A 18 5.72 14.04 3.48
N CYS A 19 6.79 13.62 4.14
CA CYS A 19 6.76 12.81 5.36
C CYS A 19 6.16 13.58 6.56
N MET A 20 5.47 14.70 6.34
CA MET A 20 4.74 15.40 7.39
C MET A 20 3.43 14.67 7.65
N ALA A 21 3.26 14.19 8.89
CA ALA A 21 2.04 13.54 9.36
C ALA A 21 0.75 14.36 9.08
N SER A 22 0.87 15.69 8.91
CA SER A 22 -0.23 16.59 8.57
C SER A 22 -0.76 16.42 7.15
N SER A 23 0.09 16.18 6.13
CA SER A 23 -0.39 16.00 4.75
C SER A 23 -1.08 14.65 4.58
N PHE A 24 -0.56 13.59 5.21
CA PHE A 24 -1.17 12.26 5.12
C PHE A 24 -2.52 12.15 5.85
N THR A 25 -2.72 12.89 6.94
CA THR A 25 -4.02 12.91 7.64
C THR A 25 -5.11 13.57 6.77
N GLN A 26 -4.74 14.62 6.03
CA GLN A 26 -5.64 15.27 5.07
C GLN A 26 -5.99 14.35 3.90
N ASP A 27 -5.03 13.55 3.43
CA ASP A 27 -5.27 12.56 2.37
C ASP A 27 -6.26 11.48 2.81
N VAL A 28 -6.22 11.02 4.06
CA VAL A 28 -7.17 10.04 4.58
C VAL A 28 -8.59 10.60 4.73
N ALA A 29 -8.72 11.84 5.22
CA ALA A 29 -10.02 12.50 5.29
C ALA A 29 -10.63 12.57 3.89
N ARG A 30 -9.83 12.96 2.88
CA ARG A 30 -10.28 13.00 1.49
C ARG A 30 -10.65 11.63 0.94
N ILE A 31 -9.92 10.57 1.28
CA ILE A 31 -10.29 9.19 0.90
C ILE A 31 -11.65 8.82 1.46
N ARG A 32 -11.93 9.15 2.73
CA ARG A 32 -13.24 8.89 3.35
C ARG A 32 -14.35 9.69 2.67
N ASP A 33 -14.13 10.98 2.45
CA ASP A 33 -15.09 11.86 1.79
C ASP A 33 -15.43 11.33 0.39
N LEU A 34 -14.42 11.01 -0.42
CA LEU A 34 -14.62 10.45 -1.76
C LEU A 34 -15.31 9.08 -1.75
N SER A 35 -14.97 8.23 -0.78
CA SER A 35 -15.63 6.91 -0.63
C SER A 35 -17.11 7.04 -0.25
N ALA A 36 -17.47 8.09 0.50
CA ALA A 36 -18.85 8.37 0.90
C ALA A 36 -19.65 9.10 -0.19
N GLU A 37 -19.04 10.09 -0.86
CA GLU A 37 -19.67 10.90 -1.91
C GLU A 37 -19.90 10.11 -3.19
N SER A 38 -19.00 9.17 -3.52
CA SER A 38 -19.05 8.40 -4.76
C SER A 38 -18.65 6.94 -4.51
N PRO A 39 -19.58 6.10 -4.02
CA PRO A 39 -19.32 4.68 -3.77
C PRO A 39 -18.74 3.99 -5.00
N GLY A 40 -17.62 3.29 -4.83
CA GLY A 40 -16.89 2.61 -5.90
C GLY A 40 -15.85 3.45 -6.65
N PHE A 41 -15.79 4.76 -6.40
CA PHE A 41 -14.77 5.62 -7.02
C PHE A 41 -13.37 5.34 -6.48
N VAL A 42 -13.25 5.10 -5.17
CA VAL A 42 -12.01 4.67 -4.51
C VAL A 42 -12.03 3.15 -4.37
N SER A 43 -11.15 2.47 -5.09
CA SER A 43 -11.15 1.00 -5.17
C SER A 43 -10.09 0.33 -4.31
N ALA A 44 -9.05 1.05 -3.89
CA ALA A 44 -7.96 0.52 -3.07
C ALA A 44 -7.16 1.63 -2.35
N PHE A 45 -6.44 1.26 -1.29
CA PHE A 45 -5.46 2.11 -0.61
C PHE A 45 -4.03 1.73 -1.05
N GLY A 46 -3.34 2.63 -1.75
CA GLY A 46 -1.98 2.42 -2.28
C GLY A 46 -1.75 3.16 -3.60
N GLU A 47 -0.60 3.09 -4.26
CA GLU A 47 0.55 2.19 -4.10
C GLU A 47 1.37 2.44 -2.81
N LEU A 48 1.60 1.39 -2.01
CA LEU A 48 2.50 1.41 -0.84
C LEU A 48 3.42 0.18 -0.83
N GLY A 49 4.63 0.33 -0.27
CA GLY A 49 5.59 -0.76 -0.10
C GLY A 49 7.04 -0.34 -0.32
N LEU A 50 7.88 -1.23 -0.88
CA LEU A 50 9.34 -1.10 -0.90
C LEU A 50 9.95 -1.33 -2.29
N ASP A 51 10.77 -0.43 -2.79
CA ASP A 51 11.46 -0.56 -4.08
C ASP A 51 12.97 -0.33 -3.93
N TYR A 52 13.72 -1.43 -3.73
CA TYR A 52 15.16 -1.37 -3.51
C TYR A 52 15.97 -1.23 -4.80
N ASP A 53 15.35 -1.31 -5.97
CA ASP A 53 15.97 -0.91 -7.24
C ASP A 53 15.92 0.61 -7.46
N ARG A 54 15.29 1.36 -6.56
CA ARG A 54 15.07 2.82 -6.65
C ARG A 54 15.60 3.56 -5.43
N LEU A 55 16.68 3.08 -4.82
CA LEU A 55 17.32 3.72 -3.65
C LEU A 55 17.86 5.13 -3.93
N THR A 56 18.08 5.49 -5.20
CA THR A 56 18.43 6.85 -5.61
C THR A 56 17.29 7.85 -5.41
N HIS A 57 16.03 7.39 -5.32
CA HIS A 57 14.87 8.24 -5.09
C HIS A 57 14.52 8.34 -3.60
N ALA A 58 14.68 7.26 -2.84
CA ALA A 58 14.46 7.23 -1.40
C ALA A 58 15.32 6.14 -0.76
N SER A 59 15.99 6.47 0.35
CA SER A 59 16.79 5.50 1.09
C SER A 59 15.93 4.36 1.63
N LYS A 60 16.53 3.19 1.86
CA LYS A 60 15.84 2.02 2.44
C LYS A 60 15.13 2.38 3.74
N GLU A 61 15.77 3.15 4.61
CA GLU A 61 15.21 3.58 5.90
C GLU A 61 13.99 4.48 5.71
N MET A 62 14.02 5.37 4.70
CA MET A 62 12.88 6.22 4.39
C MET A 62 11.69 5.38 3.90
N GLN A 63 11.94 4.46 2.97
CA GLN A 63 10.89 3.58 2.44
C GLN A 63 10.24 2.74 3.56
N ILE A 64 11.05 2.12 4.43
CA ILE A 64 10.57 1.34 5.57
C ILE A 64 9.72 2.20 6.53
N ARG A 65 10.21 3.40 6.88
CA ARG A 65 9.47 4.30 7.77
C ARG A 65 8.13 4.71 7.17
N THR A 66 8.10 5.07 5.90
CA THR A 66 6.87 5.48 5.21
C THR A 66 5.90 4.32 5.05
N PHE A 67 6.37 3.12 4.68
CA PHE A 67 5.52 1.94 4.55
C PHE A 67 4.83 1.59 5.88
N LYS A 68 5.58 1.59 6.99
CA LYS A 68 5.02 1.41 8.34
C LYS A 68 4.01 2.49 8.71
N ALA A 69 4.30 3.76 8.40
CA ALA A 69 3.39 4.86 8.69
C ALA A 69 2.06 4.73 7.92
N GLN A 70 2.10 4.36 6.64
CA GLN A 70 0.91 4.15 5.82
C GLN A 70 0.08 2.96 6.33
N LEU A 71 0.71 1.84 6.71
CA LEU A 71 0.02 0.70 7.31
C LEU A 71 -0.61 1.03 8.68
N ASN A 72 0.10 1.80 9.51
CA ASN A 72 -0.46 2.29 10.78
C ASN A 72 -1.71 3.12 10.54
N ILE A 73 -1.66 4.06 9.60
CA ILE A 73 -2.81 4.89 9.22
C ILE A 73 -3.99 4.03 8.75
N PHE A 74 -3.73 3.07 7.85
CA PHE A 74 -4.76 2.17 7.33
C PHE A 74 -5.53 1.49 8.47
N VAL A 75 -4.80 0.96 9.47
CA VAL A 75 -5.39 0.28 10.62
C VAL A 75 -6.06 1.26 11.60
N THR A 76 -5.41 2.37 11.95
CA THR A 76 -5.97 3.34 12.92
C THR A 76 -7.24 4.00 12.41
N GLU A 77 -7.29 4.25 11.10
CA GLU A 77 -8.42 4.88 10.43
C GLU A 77 -9.46 3.86 9.96
N LYS A 78 -9.24 2.56 10.21
CA LYS A 78 -10.18 1.47 9.89
C LYS A 78 -10.71 1.57 8.46
N LEU A 79 -9.80 1.77 7.51
CA LEU A 79 -10.19 1.92 6.11
C LEU A 79 -10.69 0.57 5.60
N ASP A 80 -11.94 0.55 5.13
CA ASP A 80 -12.56 -0.64 4.52
C ASP A 80 -12.25 -0.69 3.02
N LEU A 81 -10.96 -0.75 2.69
CA LEU A 81 -10.44 -0.78 1.32
C LEU A 81 -9.38 -1.88 1.19
N PRO A 82 -9.26 -2.56 0.04
CA PRO A 82 -8.13 -3.46 -0.21
C PRO A 82 -6.82 -2.68 -0.30
N LEU A 83 -5.70 -3.28 0.12
CA LEU A 83 -4.37 -2.70 -0.05
C LEU A 83 -3.85 -2.93 -1.49
N PHE A 84 -3.26 -1.89 -2.08
CA PHE A 84 -2.54 -1.99 -3.35
C PHE A 84 -1.03 -1.89 -3.10
N LEU A 85 -0.37 -3.05 -3.06
CA LEU A 85 0.96 -3.23 -2.52
C LEU A 85 2.01 -3.38 -3.63
N HIS A 86 3.20 -2.84 -3.39
CA HIS A 86 4.36 -2.94 -4.29
C HIS A 86 5.57 -3.46 -3.53
N PHE A 87 6.29 -4.42 -4.10
CA PHE A 87 7.70 -4.53 -3.74
C PHE A 87 8.61 -4.89 -4.91
N ARG A 88 9.89 -4.56 -4.75
CA ARG A 88 10.96 -4.98 -5.65
C ARG A 88 12.28 -5.13 -4.90
N ALA A 89 12.91 -6.29 -5.09
CA ALA A 89 14.17 -6.67 -4.42
C ALA A 89 14.15 -6.47 -2.89
N ALA A 90 12.96 -6.62 -2.28
CA ALA A 90 12.68 -6.23 -0.89
C ALA A 90 11.67 -7.17 -0.20
N CYS A 91 11.55 -8.42 -0.66
CA CYS A 91 10.49 -9.34 -0.21
C CYS A 91 10.54 -9.62 1.30
N GLU A 92 11.73 -9.90 1.84
CA GLU A 92 11.93 -10.19 3.28
C GLU A 92 11.46 -9.03 4.16
N ASP A 93 12.00 -7.83 3.93
CA ASP A 93 11.60 -6.63 4.68
C ASP A 93 10.10 -6.31 4.48
N PHE A 94 9.56 -6.52 3.27
CA PHE A 94 8.14 -6.30 3.00
C PHE A 94 7.26 -7.23 3.83
N ILE A 95 7.57 -8.53 3.84
CA ILE A 95 6.85 -9.56 4.60
C ILE A 95 6.93 -9.26 6.10
N ASP A 96 8.12 -8.98 6.61
CA ASP A 96 8.34 -8.70 8.03
C ASP A 96 7.59 -7.46 8.50
N ILE A 97 7.48 -6.44 7.64
CA ILE A 97 6.74 -5.23 7.95
C ILE A 97 5.23 -5.46 7.91
N ILE A 98 4.70 -6.17 6.91
CA ILE A 98 3.24 -6.30 6.73
C ILE A 98 2.61 -7.38 7.61
N ARG A 99 3.37 -8.43 7.97
CA ARG A 99 2.88 -9.59 8.74
C ARG A 99 2.15 -9.21 10.05
N PRO A 100 2.62 -8.25 10.87
CA PRO A 100 1.92 -7.83 12.09
C PRO A 100 0.56 -7.13 11.82
N TYR A 101 0.35 -6.61 10.62
CA TYR A 101 -0.88 -5.90 10.25
C TYR A 101 -1.95 -6.83 9.70
N LEU A 102 -1.60 -8.03 9.22
CA LEU A 102 -2.54 -9.00 8.62
C LEU A 102 -3.78 -9.28 9.47
N PRO A 103 -3.70 -9.46 10.81
CA PRO A 103 -4.89 -9.68 11.64
C PRO A 103 -5.88 -8.50 11.68
N ASN A 104 -5.43 -7.30 11.29
CA ASN A 104 -6.23 -6.07 11.28
C ASN A 104 -6.71 -5.70 9.87
N LEU A 105 -6.28 -6.43 8.83
CA LEU A 105 -6.81 -6.21 7.49
C LEU A 105 -8.24 -6.78 7.44
N PRO A 106 -9.23 -6.03 6.94
CA PRO A 106 -10.61 -6.50 6.90
C PRO A 106 -10.69 -7.86 6.18
N ASN A 107 -11.65 -8.70 6.60
CA ASN A 107 -12.00 -9.99 5.98
C ASN A 107 -12.60 -9.80 4.57
N LEU A 108 -11.98 -8.98 3.73
CA LEU A 108 -12.18 -8.99 2.30
C LEU A 108 -11.65 -10.34 1.78
N PRO A 109 -12.28 -10.92 0.75
CA PRO A 109 -11.67 -12.02 0.04
C PRO A 109 -10.38 -11.49 -0.59
N ARG A 110 -9.22 -11.75 0.07
CA ARG A 110 -7.84 -11.36 -0.29
C ARG A 110 -7.46 -9.96 0.22
N GLY A 111 -6.76 -9.86 1.35
CA GLY A 111 -6.41 -8.63 2.11
C GLY A 111 -5.57 -7.56 1.40
N GLY A 112 -5.56 -7.55 0.07
CA GLY A 112 -4.79 -6.67 -0.81
C GLY A 112 -4.28 -7.43 -2.02
N LEU A 113 -3.59 -6.72 -2.91
CA LEU A 113 -2.89 -7.33 -4.04
C LEU A 113 -1.46 -6.80 -4.10
N VAL A 114 -0.51 -7.68 -4.37
CA VAL A 114 0.88 -7.28 -4.68
C VAL A 114 1.00 -7.13 -6.19
N HIS A 115 1.06 -5.88 -6.68
CA HIS A 115 1.09 -5.63 -8.11
C HIS A 115 2.49 -5.74 -8.71
N SER A 116 2.55 -5.96 -10.02
CA SER A 116 3.80 -5.98 -10.79
C SER A 116 4.85 -6.94 -10.21
N PHE A 117 4.41 -8.10 -9.68
CA PHE A 117 5.26 -9.09 -9.07
C PHE A 117 6.34 -9.58 -10.05
N VAL A 118 7.61 -9.44 -9.65
CA VAL A 118 8.80 -9.88 -10.40
C VAL A 118 9.73 -10.72 -9.51
N GLY A 119 9.20 -11.25 -8.40
CA GLY A 119 9.95 -12.06 -7.44
C GLY A 119 10.11 -13.52 -7.85
N SER A 120 10.75 -14.30 -6.99
CA SER A 120 10.93 -15.75 -7.17
C SER A 120 9.64 -16.53 -6.92
N LYS A 121 9.62 -17.82 -7.29
CA LYS A 121 8.48 -18.70 -7.00
C LYS A 121 8.26 -18.84 -5.49
N GLU A 122 9.33 -18.88 -4.72
CA GLU A 122 9.32 -19.01 -3.26
C GLU A 122 8.74 -17.75 -2.62
N GLU A 123 9.12 -16.56 -3.12
CA GLU A 123 8.54 -15.29 -2.69
C GLU A 123 7.04 -15.22 -3.02
N MET A 124 6.64 -15.67 -4.22
CA MET A 124 5.22 -15.76 -4.59
C MET A 124 4.44 -16.67 -3.65
N GLN A 125 4.97 -17.86 -3.36
CA GLN A 125 4.30 -18.82 -2.48
C GLN A 125 4.14 -18.27 -1.07
N ALA A 126 5.15 -17.56 -0.55
CA ALA A 126 5.06 -16.91 0.76
C ALA A 126 3.92 -15.88 0.82
N LEU A 127 3.70 -15.11 -0.25
CA LEU A 127 2.58 -14.15 -0.31
C LEU A 127 1.21 -14.86 -0.37
N VAL A 128 1.09 -15.92 -1.16
CA VAL A 128 -0.14 -16.72 -1.26
C VAL A 128 -0.48 -17.36 0.08
N ASP A 129 0.52 -17.91 0.78
CA ASP A 129 0.34 -18.52 2.11
C ASP A 129 -0.08 -17.46 3.16
N MET A 130 0.26 -16.19 2.94
CA MET A 130 -0.18 -15.05 3.76
C MET A 130 -1.58 -14.53 3.39
N GLY A 131 -2.20 -15.03 2.31
CA GLY A 131 -3.55 -14.67 1.88
C GLY A 131 -3.65 -13.50 0.90
N PHE A 132 -2.55 -13.17 0.21
CA PHE A 132 -2.54 -12.23 -0.93
C PHE A 132 -2.85 -12.91 -2.26
#